data_AF-A0A7X6LS78-F1
#
_entry.id   AF-A0A7X6LS78-F1
#
_cell.length_a   1.000
_cell.length_b   1.000
_cell.length_c   1.000
_cell.angle_alpha   90.00
_cell.angle_beta   90.00
_cell.angle_gamma   90.00
#
_symmetry.space_group_name_H-M   'P 1'
#
loop_
_entity.id
_entity.type
_entity.pdbx_description
1 polymer ?
#
loop_
_entity_poly.entity_id
_entity_poly.type
_entity_poly.pdbx_seq_one_letter_code
_entity_poly.pdbx_strand_id
1 'polypeptide(L)'
;MLADIALCCDDRSGPVLDNSGTVRQARAGYVPELDLPDDVQGLKAKLLESHLFVFIATGWLKPVEGAAHDGAYKLNVPRLQRLLDAAEAAMAAGQPDPDALERADQELETDFQIDAPDLADQVDRLLVHNPAT
;
A
#
# COMPACT_ATOMS: atom_id res chain seq x y z
N MET A 1 2.14 11.64 2.44
CA MET A 1 2.52 10.79 3.59
C MET A 1 2.29 9.32 3.29
N LEU A 2 1.06 8.83 3.11
CA LEU A 2 0.85 7.42 2.69
C LEU A 2 1.43 7.14 1.29
N ALA A 3 1.27 8.08 0.36
CA ALA A 3 1.89 8.00 -0.98
C ALA A 3 3.42 7.89 -0.91
N ASP A 4 4.06 8.59 0.04
CA ASP A 4 5.52 8.53 0.21
C ASP A 4 5.97 7.17 0.79
N ILE A 5 5.17 6.58 1.69
CA ILE A 5 5.40 5.21 2.20
C ILE A 5 5.20 4.19 1.07
N ALA A 6 4.19 4.39 0.23
CA ALA A 6 3.91 3.51 -0.90
C ALA A 6 5.04 3.50 -1.94
N LEU A 7 5.82 4.58 -2.07
CA LEU A 7 7.00 4.60 -2.94
C LEU A 7 8.13 3.68 -2.44
N CYS A 8 8.13 3.33 -1.15
CA CYS A 8 9.09 2.40 -0.56
C CYS A 8 8.59 0.95 -0.56
N CYS A 9 7.35 0.69 -0.98
CA CYS A 9 6.80 -0.65 -1.06
C CYS A 9 7.38 -1.42 -2.25
N ASP A 10 7.58 -2.72 -2.06
CA ASP A 10 7.68 -3.67 -3.17
C ASP A 10 6.40 -3.60 -4.03
N ASP A 11 6.58 -3.34 -5.31
CA ASP A 11 5.53 -3.29 -6.33
C ASP A 11 5.13 -4.68 -6.83
N ARG A 12 5.99 -5.68 -6.61
CA ARG A 12 5.81 -7.06 -7.07
C ARG A 12 6.33 -8.09 -6.07
N SER A 13 5.82 -9.31 -6.16
CA SER A 13 6.36 -10.47 -5.45
C SER A 13 7.37 -11.21 -6.33
N GLY A 14 8.52 -11.63 -5.78
CA GLY A 14 9.56 -12.33 -6.54
C GLY A 14 10.98 -11.97 -6.09
N PRO A 15 12.03 -12.58 -6.68
CA PRO A 15 13.40 -12.23 -6.35
C PRO A 15 13.73 -10.80 -6.82
N VAL A 16 14.23 -9.97 -5.90
CA VAL A 16 14.70 -8.61 -6.18
C VAL A 16 16.08 -8.38 -5.59
N LEU A 17 16.84 -7.50 -6.23
CA LEU A 17 18.11 -7.00 -5.71
C LEU A 17 17.79 -5.75 -4.87
N ASP A 18 18.17 -5.75 -3.59
CA ASP A 18 18.02 -4.59 -2.72
C ASP A 18 19.14 -3.55 -2.91
N ASN A 19 19.00 -2.39 -2.26
CA ASN A 19 19.98 -1.30 -2.33
C ASN A 19 21.35 -1.66 -1.74
N SER A 20 21.43 -2.70 -0.91
CA SER A 20 22.69 -3.23 -0.36
C SER A 20 23.39 -4.21 -1.30
N GLY A 21 22.76 -4.53 -2.44
CA GLY A 21 23.25 -5.53 -3.40
C GLY A 21 22.92 -6.97 -3.00
N THR A 22 22.05 -7.18 -2.01
CA THR A 22 21.61 -8.51 -1.57
C THR A 22 20.34 -8.93 -2.32
N VAL A 23 20.26 -10.20 -2.72
CA VAL A 23 19.04 -10.74 -3.32
C VAL A 23 18.07 -11.15 -2.21
N ARG A 24 16.89 -10.54 -2.18
CA ARG A 24 15.79 -10.90 -1.28
C ARG A 24 14.53 -11.24 -2.05
N GLN A 25 13.62 -11.98 -1.41
CA GLN A 25 12.29 -12.22 -1.96
C GLN A 25 11.40 -11.00 -1.65
N ALA A 26 11.09 -10.20 -2.67
CA ALA A 26 10.08 -9.17 -2.59
C ALA A 26 8.69 -9.74 -2.38
N ARG A 27 7.85 -8.96 -1.70
CA ARG A 27 6.46 -9.29 -1.40
C ARG A 27 5.66 -8.03 -1.65
N ALA A 28 4.73 -8.06 -2.60
CA ALA A 28 3.93 -6.88 -2.93
C ALA A 28 3.34 -6.21 -1.68
N GLY A 29 3.55 -4.89 -1.53
CA GLY A 29 3.13 -4.10 -0.36
C GLY A 29 4.02 -4.23 0.88
N TYR A 30 5.16 -4.91 0.79
CA TYR A 30 6.17 -4.93 1.86
C TYR A 30 7.07 -3.71 1.77
N VAL A 31 7.21 -2.98 2.88
CA VAL A 31 8.14 -1.87 3.05
C VAL A 31 9.33 -2.38 3.84
N PRO A 32 10.49 -2.64 3.21
CA PRO A 32 11.65 -3.24 3.87
C PRO A 32 12.29 -2.29 4.88
N GLU A 33 12.49 -1.02 4.50
CA GLU A 33 13.09 0.03 5.32
C GLU A 33 12.69 1.39 4.73
N LEU A 34 12.36 2.36 5.57
CA LEU A 34 12.06 3.74 5.13
C LEU A 34 13.37 4.52 4.94
N ASP A 35 14.28 3.99 4.12
CA ASP A 35 15.57 4.61 3.84
C ASP A 35 15.42 5.63 2.71
N LEU A 36 14.89 6.79 3.08
CA LEU A 36 14.60 7.86 2.14
C LEU A 36 15.83 8.81 2.06
N PRO A 37 16.29 9.22 0.84
CA PRO A 37 17.57 9.92 0.64
C PRO A 37 17.72 11.25 1.41
N ASP A 38 18.84 11.42 2.12
CA ASP A 38 19.11 12.45 3.15
C ASP A 38 18.81 13.92 2.79
N ASP A 39 18.84 14.29 1.51
CA ASP A 39 18.98 15.68 1.07
C ASP A 39 17.73 16.56 1.31
N VAL A 40 16.60 16.01 1.78
CA VAL A 40 15.35 16.74 2.09
C VAL A 40 14.68 16.28 3.41
N GLN A 41 15.32 15.43 4.23
CA GLN A 41 14.55 14.41 4.98
C GLN A 41 14.54 14.41 6.49
N GLY A 42 15.40 15.17 7.18
CA GLY A 42 15.34 15.21 8.64
C GLY A 42 13.97 15.64 9.20
N LEU A 43 13.22 16.48 8.48
CA LEU A 43 11.86 16.88 8.85
C LEU A 43 10.79 15.93 8.27
N LYS A 44 10.93 15.47 7.02
CA LYS A 44 9.95 14.57 6.38
C LYS A 44 9.95 13.17 7.00
N ALA A 45 11.11 12.59 7.29
CA ALA A 45 11.22 11.32 7.98
C ALA A 45 10.62 11.39 9.39
N LYS A 46 10.90 12.46 10.17
CA LYS A 46 10.25 12.71 11.47
C LYS A 46 8.74 12.92 11.37
N LEU A 47 8.27 13.55 10.29
CA LEU A 47 6.83 13.67 10.01
C LEU A 47 6.21 12.31 9.67
N LEU A 48 6.91 11.47 8.91
CA LEU A 48 6.46 10.11 8.59
C LEU A 48 6.40 9.24 9.86
N GLU A 49 7.47 9.22 10.65
CA GLU A 49 7.53 8.54 11.96
C GLU A 49 6.42 9.02 12.89
N SER A 50 6.18 10.33 12.95
CA SER A 50 5.12 10.87 13.80
C SER A 50 3.71 10.62 13.27
N HIS A 51 3.51 10.17 12.02
CA HIS A 51 2.18 9.82 11.49
C HIS A 51 2.01 8.32 11.24
N LEU A 52 3.07 7.52 11.36
CA LEU A 52 3.05 6.06 11.25
C LEU A 52 2.04 5.45 12.22
N PHE A 53 1.94 5.97 13.44
CA PHE A 53 0.96 5.50 14.43
C PHE A 53 -0.49 5.66 13.93
N VAL A 54 -0.78 6.69 13.12
CA VAL A 54 -2.13 6.91 12.57
C VAL A 54 -2.46 5.84 11.55
N PHE A 55 -1.51 5.50 10.67
CA PHE A 55 -1.71 4.47 9.65
C PHE A 55 -1.78 3.06 10.25
N ILE A 56 -1.09 2.82 11.37
CA ILE A 56 -1.24 1.59 12.15
C ILE A 56 -2.61 1.57 12.83
N ALA A 57 -2.99 2.65 13.52
CA ALA A 57 -4.27 2.74 14.24
C ALA A 57 -5.50 2.68 13.32
N THR A 58 -5.33 3.08 12.05
CA THR A 58 -6.39 3.05 11.04
C THR A 58 -6.36 1.78 10.18
N GLY A 59 -5.44 0.83 10.43
CA GLY A 59 -5.43 -0.45 9.73
C GLY A 59 -4.83 -0.44 8.32
N TRP A 60 -4.11 0.62 7.95
CA TRP A 60 -3.42 0.74 6.68
C TRP A 60 -2.02 0.09 6.69
N LEU A 61 -1.38 0.08 7.86
CA LEU A 61 -0.05 -0.51 8.05
C LEU A 61 -0.05 -1.50 9.20
N LYS A 62 0.66 -2.61 9.02
CA LYS A 62 0.95 -3.57 10.09
C LYS A 62 2.45 -3.80 10.21
N PRO A 63 3.06 -3.66 11.41
CA PRO A 63 4.46 -4.04 11.62
C PRO A 63 4.69 -5.51 11.26
N VAL A 64 5.81 -5.81 10.62
CA VAL A 64 6.20 -7.18 10.31
C VAL A 64 7.02 -7.74 11.47
N GLU A 65 6.57 -8.85 12.06
CA GLU A 65 7.26 -9.46 13.19
C GLU A 65 8.52 -10.23 12.76
N GLY A 66 9.52 -10.23 13.64
CA GLY A 66 10.77 -10.99 13.51
C GLY A 66 12.00 -10.11 13.40
N ALA A 67 13.11 -10.54 14.02
CA ALA A 67 14.36 -9.77 14.07
C ALA A 67 14.99 -9.50 12.69
N ALA A 68 14.62 -10.26 11.66
CA ALA A 68 15.05 -10.05 10.28
C ALA A 68 14.26 -8.95 9.53
N HIS A 69 13.23 -8.40 10.17
CA HIS A 69 12.29 -7.42 9.61
C HIS A 69 12.17 -6.20 10.53
N ASP A 70 13.20 -5.91 11.32
CA ASP A 70 13.20 -4.78 12.24
C ASP A 70 12.98 -3.47 11.45
N GLY A 71 11.98 -2.69 11.87
CA GLY A 71 11.55 -1.48 11.17
C GLY A 71 10.66 -1.68 9.92
N ALA A 72 10.32 -2.91 9.53
CA ALA A 72 9.53 -3.18 8.34
C ALA A 72 8.01 -3.16 8.58
N TYR A 73 7.26 -2.74 7.57
CA TYR A 73 5.80 -2.67 7.59
C TYR A 73 5.19 -3.39 6.38
N LYS A 74 3.95 -3.85 6.53
CA LYS A 74 3.11 -4.35 5.45
C LYS A 74 1.94 -3.39 5.22
N LEU A 75 1.71 -2.99 3.97
CA LEU A 75 0.55 -2.21 3.56
C LEU A 75 -0.69 -3.09 3.44
N ASN A 76 -1.86 -2.54 3.78
CA ASN A 76 -3.15 -3.20 3.58
C ASN A 76 -3.58 -3.12 2.10
N VAL A 77 -2.90 -3.91 1.27
CA VAL A 77 -3.15 -4.02 -0.18
C VAL A 77 -4.58 -4.52 -0.48
N PRO A 78 -5.14 -5.49 0.26
CA PRO A 78 -6.52 -5.94 0.02
C PRO A 78 -7.59 -4.90 0.30
N ARG A 79 -7.39 -4.01 1.28
CA ARG A 79 -8.26 -2.84 1.48
C ARG A 79 -8.19 -1.87 0.30
N LEU A 80 -7.00 -1.61 -0.22
CA LEU A 80 -6.84 -0.79 -1.43
C LEU A 80 -7.60 -1.41 -2.62
N GLN A 81 -7.46 -2.72 -2.84
CA GLN A 81 -8.20 -3.44 -3.86
C GLN A 81 -9.72 -3.23 -3.74
N ARG A 82 -10.29 -3.39 -2.53
CA ARG A 82 -11.73 -3.18 -2.31
C ARG A 82 -12.18 -1.74 -2.62
N LEU A 83 -11.36 -0.76 -2.28
CA LEU A 83 -11.65 0.66 -2.57
C LEU A 83 -11.66 0.92 -4.08
N LEU A 84 -10.74 0.30 -4.82
CA LEU A 84 -10.71 0.38 -6.28
C LEU A 84 -11.89 -0.37 -6.92
N ASP A 85 -12.28 -1.53 -6.39
CA ASP A 85 -13.48 -2.25 -6.84
C ASP A 85 -14.75 -1.39 -6.69
N ALA A 86 -14.89 -0.71 -5.54
CA ALA A 86 -16.02 0.20 -5.29
C ALA A 86 -16.00 1.40 -6.25
N ALA A 87 -14.82 1.94 -6.56
CA ALA A 87 -14.67 3.02 -7.52
C ALA A 87 -15.01 2.59 -8.96
N GLU A 88 -14.53 1.42 -9.39
CA GLU A 88 -14.80 0.83 -10.71
C GLU A 88 -16.30 0.55 -10.89
N ALA A 89 -16.95 0.01 -9.85
CA ALA A 89 -18.39 -0.20 -9.82
C ALA A 89 -19.17 1.12 -9.93
N ALA A 90 -18.77 2.16 -9.20
CA ALA A 90 -19.39 3.48 -9.27
C ALA A 90 -19.24 4.13 -10.67
N MET A 91 -18.08 3.97 -11.31
CA MET A 91 -17.86 4.45 -12.69
C MET A 91 -18.73 3.70 -13.69
N ALA A 92 -18.83 2.37 -13.56
CA ALA A 92 -19.69 1.56 -14.42
C ALA A 92 -21.18 1.88 -14.25
N ALA A 93 -21.61 2.17 -13.02
CA ALA A 93 -22.98 2.57 -12.70
C ALA A 93 -23.29 4.04 -13.05
N GLY A 94 -22.27 4.88 -13.27
CA GLY A 94 -22.41 6.31 -13.50
C GLY A 94 -22.85 7.12 -12.28
N GLN A 95 -22.83 6.53 -11.09
CA GLN A 95 -23.22 7.19 -9.83
C GLN A 95 -22.33 6.69 -8.68
N PRO A 96 -21.83 7.59 -7.80
CA PRO A 96 -21.12 7.18 -6.60
C PRO A 96 -22.04 6.43 -5.62
N ASP A 97 -21.51 5.37 -5.01
CA ASP A 97 -22.12 4.65 -3.89
C ASP A 97 -21.27 4.88 -2.62
N PRO A 98 -21.63 5.88 -1.79
CA PRO A 98 -20.91 6.20 -0.56
C PRO A 98 -20.89 5.03 0.44
N ASP A 99 -21.96 4.23 0.49
CA ASP A 99 -22.09 3.12 1.43
C ASP A 99 -21.20 1.95 0.99
N ALA A 100 -21.00 1.74 -0.31
CA ALA A 100 -20.02 0.80 -0.82
C ALA A 100 -18.59 1.25 -0.52
N LEU A 101 -18.30 2.54 -0.66
CA LEU A 101 -16.98 3.09 -0.36
C LEU A 101 -16.66 2.99 1.14
N GLU A 102 -17.61 3.32 2.02
CA GLU A 102 -17.43 3.22 3.47
C GLU A 102 -17.20 1.76 3.91
N ARG A 103 -17.93 0.80 3.32
CA ARG A 103 -17.70 -0.63 3.58
C ARG A 103 -16.34 -1.10 3.06
N ALA A 104 -15.93 -0.63 1.88
CA ALA A 104 -14.63 -0.98 1.30
C ALA A 104 -13.45 -0.44 2.14
N ASP A 105 -13.63 0.72 2.78
CA ASP A 105 -12.62 1.37 3.62
C ASP A 105 -12.47 0.73 5.02
N GLN A 106 -13.20 -0.34 5.35
CA GLN A 106 -13.02 -1.01 6.63
C GLN A 106 -11.82 -1.96 6.59
N GLU A 107 -11.01 -1.92 7.66
CA GLU A 107 -10.01 -2.97 7.92
C GLU A 107 -10.71 -4.28 8.25
N LEU A 108 -10.28 -5.37 7.61
CA LEU A 108 -10.73 -6.73 7.90
C LEU A 108 -9.59 -7.53 8.53
N GLU A 109 -9.92 -8.47 9.43
CA GLU A 109 -8.92 -9.30 10.14
C GLU A 109 -7.99 -10.09 9.20
N THR A 110 -8.47 -10.42 8.01
CA THR A 110 -7.76 -11.21 7.00
C THR A 110 -6.88 -10.39 6.06
N ASP A 111 -6.95 -9.06 6.12
CA ASP A 111 -6.31 -8.16 5.15
C ASP A 111 -4.80 -8.37 5.03
N PHE A 112 -4.11 -8.64 6.13
CA PHE A 112 -2.67 -8.84 6.08
C PHE A 112 -2.26 -10.29 5.76
N GLN A 113 -3.23 -11.19 5.61
CA GLN A 113 -3.01 -12.63 5.37
C GLN A 113 -3.22 -13.03 3.91
N ILE A 114 -3.95 -12.21 3.15
CA ILE A 114 -4.27 -12.46 1.75
C ILE A 114 -3.42 -11.57 0.83
N ASP A 115 -3.11 -12.09 -0.35
CA ASP A 115 -2.50 -11.30 -1.42
C ASP A 115 -3.60 -10.72 -2.33
N ALA A 116 -3.28 -9.63 -3.03
CA ALA A 116 -4.16 -9.01 -4.02
C ALA A 116 -3.53 -9.13 -5.42
N PRO A 117 -3.59 -10.31 -6.06
CA PRO A 117 -2.87 -10.56 -7.31
C PRO A 117 -3.40 -9.73 -8.49
N ASP A 118 -4.69 -9.38 -8.48
CA ASP A 118 -5.37 -8.68 -9.58
C ASP A 118 -5.21 -7.14 -9.52
N LEU A 119 -4.55 -6.62 -8.48
CA LEU A 119 -4.44 -5.18 -8.24
C LEU A 119 -3.70 -4.45 -9.36
N ALA A 120 -2.60 -5.02 -9.84
CA ALA A 120 -1.82 -4.42 -10.91
C ALA A 120 -2.68 -4.28 -12.19
N ASP A 121 -3.36 -5.35 -12.58
CA ASP A 121 -4.24 -5.37 -13.76
C ASP A 121 -5.42 -4.40 -13.60
N GLN A 122 -5.98 -4.27 -12.39
CA GLN A 122 -7.06 -3.32 -12.14
C GLN A 122 -6.58 -1.87 -12.24
N VAL A 123 -5.43 -1.54 -11.64
CA VAL A 123 -4.84 -0.20 -11.75
C VAL A 123 -4.61 0.16 -13.22
N ASP A 124 -4.06 -0.78 -14.01
CA ASP A 124 -3.85 -0.57 -15.45
C ASP A 124 -5.17 -0.29 -16.18
N ARG A 125 -6.23 -1.09 -15.94
CA ARG A 125 -7.55 -0.83 -16.53
C ARG A 125 -8.09 0.55 -16.17
N LEU A 126 -7.98 0.93 -14.89
CA LEU A 126 -8.46 2.23 -14.40
C LEU A 126 -7.69 3.39 -15.04
N LEU A 127 -6.38 3.26 -15.23
CA LEU A 127 -5.56 4.29 -15.87
C LEU A 127 -5.84 4.40 -17.38
N VAL A 128 -6.10 3.28 -18.06
CA VAL A 128 -6.38 3.25 -19.51
C VAL A 128 -7.81 3.69 -19.83
N HIS A 129 -8.79 3.31 -19.00
CA HIS A 129 -10.21 3.58 -19.24
C HIS A 129 -10.74 4.79 -18.50
N ASN A 130 -9.88 5.60 -17.86
CA ASN A 130 -10.31 6.78 -17.14
C ASN A 130 -11.03 7.75 -18.10
N PRO A 131 -12.36 7.95 -17.99
CA PRO A 131 -13.10 8.84 -18.89
C PRO A 131 -12.81 10.33 -18.61
N ALA A 132 -11.95 10.63 -17.63
CA ALA A 132 -11.52 11.97 -17.25
C ALA A 132 -10.25 12.47 -17.98
N THR A 133 -9.83 11.80 -19.06
CA THR A 133 -8.69 12.24 -19.91
C THR A 133 -9.14 12.62 -21.31
#